data_AF-A0A8T0GFB4-F1
#
_entry.id   AF-A0A8T0GFB4-F1
#
_cell.length_a   1.000
_cell.length_b   1.000
_cell.length_c   1.000
_cell.angle_alpha   90.00
_cell.angle_beta   90.00
_cell.angle_gamma   90.00
#
_symmetry.space_group_name_H-M   'P 1'
#
loop_
_entity.id
_entity.type
_entity.pdbx_description
1 polymer ?
#
loop_
_entity_poly.entity_id
_entity_poly.type
_entity_poly.pdbx_seq_one_letter_code
_entity_poly.pdbx_strand_id
1 'polypeptide(L)'
;MELSITKLRPEQTEEPAEEDKEGSACKTMDPAIWGRLHGELVDRILLCLPISNLYYLRCVSKSWDTTIRSSSFNRMYLAMASRGPSWLFMCSSFNCRDNTCAYDPVQNRWHNFPLTFLPSYMRFPLTAVGGRLFVRGGLTNAGVLAVCNPMTRTWRELPSMIHKRLNSLVGIYEDKRTKGYKIVVAGGTSETGGDYECTTEVYDSSTDSWQVTGAVKREFTVRITWWTSKTVFCNGVLYCLTSGRPYSIIAYDMKAATWNEVAVPPPEFLFCSFLIQRKNQLFLVGGVGTERICEHVHIWQLKHTEGEKMMQWVEVEKMPHEYFQFFFKEKTASDLKCAGHGDLIYFYKDSHTKVLVCDLSKKQTEWRWLPKCPLSTNFLKFSIRGLFLDPMLDASV
;
A
#
# COMPACT_ATOMS: atom_id res chain seq x y z
N MET A 1 16.83 -0.54 79.18
CA MET A 1 17.29 0.71 79.80
C MET A 1 18.23 1.36 78.82
N GLU A 2 17.82 2.55 78.37
CA GLU A 2 18.59 3.70 77.90
C GLU A 2 19.69 3.59 76.83
N LEU A 3 19.48 4.46 75.83
CA LEU A 3 20.35 4.92 74.77
C LEU A 3 21.76 5.30 75.25
N SER A 4 22.76 5.05 74.42
CA SER A 4 23.94 5.91 74.35
C SER A 4 24.51 5.93 72.94
N ILE A 5 24.39 7.12 72.33
CA ILE A 5 25.07 7.54 71.13
C ILE A 5 26.53 7.79 71.52
N THR A 6 27.50 7.23 70.78
CA THR A 6 28.87 7.73 70.85
C THR A 6 29.49 7.79 69.46
N LYS A 7 30.06 8.96 69.18
CA LYS A 7 30.49 9.47 67.89
C LYS A 7 31.74 8.77 67.33
N LEU A 8 31.71 8.67 66.01
CA LEU A 8 32.77 8.41 65.03
C LEU A 8 34.18 8.95 65.39
N ARG A 9 35.20 8.14 65.10
CA ARG A 9 36.56 8.57 64.70
C ARG A 9 36.80 8.13 63.24
N PRO A 10 37.62 8.86 62.46
CA PRO A 10 37.62 8.73 61.00
C PRO A 10 38.44 7.53 60.52
N GLU A 11 37.89 6.86 59.52
CA GLU A 11 38.51 5.82 58.71
C GLU A 11 39.70 6.39 57.93
N GLN A 12 40.84 5.68 58.00
CA GLN A 12 41.93 5.84 57.06
C GLN A 12 41.49 5.22 55.73
N THR A 13 41.47 6.05 54.69
CA THR A 13 41.07 5.71 53.34
C THR A 13 42.19 4.86 52.71
N GLU A 14 41.98 3.56 52.58
CA GLU A 14 42.74 2.71 51.66
C GLU A 14 42.23 2.98 50.23
N GLU A 15 43.15 3.36 49.34
CA GLU A 15 42.90 3.53 47.91
C GLU A 15 42.46 2.21 47.26
N PRO A 16 41.30 2.15 46.58
CA PRO A 16 41.01 1.05 45.69
C PRO A 16 41.60 1.30 44.31
N ALA A 17 42.16 0.23 43.75
CA ALA A 17 42.80 0.10 42.46
C ALA A 17 42.07 0.81 41.30
N GLU A 18 42.88 1.36 40.40
CA GLU A 18 42.46 1.84 39.08
C GLU A 18 41.75 0.72 38.30
N GLU A 19 40.42 0.73 38.31
CA GLU A 19 39.62 0.04 37.32
C GLU A 19 39.69 0.83 36.01
N ASP A 20 40.31 0.22 35.00
CA ASP A 20 40.31 0.65 33.60
C ASP A 20 38.87 0.88 33.11
N LYS A 21 38.39 2.12 33.23
CA LYS A 21 37.25 2.63 32.48
C LYS A 21 37.69 2.88 31.04
N GLU A 22 37.76 1.83 30.24
CA GLU A 22 37.66 1.97 28.78
C GLU A 22 36.21 2.37 28.44
N GLY A 23 35.90 3.65 28.66
CA GLY A 23 34.81 4.30 27.96
C GLY A 23 35.07 4.18 26.47
N SER A 24 34.13 3.60 25.73
CA SER A 24 34.13 3.57 24.26
C SER A 24 34.23 4.99 23.70
N ALA A 25 35.45 5.50 23.57
CA ALA A 25 35.74 6.78 22.96
C ALA A 25 35.28 6.71 21.51
N CYS A 26 34.33 7.57 21.14
CA CYS A 26 33.92 7.79 19.76
C CYS A 26 35.17 8.21 18.97
N LYS A 27 35.77 7.26 18.24
CA LYS A 27 36.94 7.52 17.39
C LYS A 27 36.56 8.62 16.40
N THR A 28 37.10 9.81 16.64
CA THR A 28 36.81 10.99 15.83
C THR A 28 37.40 10.75 14.45
N MET A 29 36.55 10.78 13.42
CA MET A 29 36.95 10.48 12.04
C MET A 29 37.87 11.58 11.50
N ASP A 30 38.98 11.21 10.84
CA ASP A 30 39.96 12.15 10.29
C ASP A 30 39.36 13.04 9.17
N PRO A 31 39.17 14.36 9.39
CA PRO A 31 38.58 15.25 8.40
C PRO A 31 39.38 15.31 7.08
N ALA A 32 40.69 15.05 7.09
CA ALA A 32 41.53 15.10 5.91
C ALA A 32 41.27 13.94 4.94
N ILE A 33 40.77 12.81 5.44
CA ILE A 33 40.39 11.63 4.66
C ILE A 33 38.93 11.77 4.22
N TRP A 34 38.03 12.05 5.16
CA TRP A 34 36.59 12.03 4.91
C TRP A 34 36.06 13.30 4.22
N GLY A 35 36.72 14.44 4.40
CA GLY A 35 36.38 15.69 3.74
C GLY A 35 36.70 15.73 2.24
N ARG A 36 37.45 14.74 1.73
CA ARG A 36 37.85 14.62 0.32
C ARG A 36 37.16 13.47 -0.42
N LEU A 37 36.11 12.91 0.16
CA LEU A 37 35.38 11.81 -0.47
C LEU A 37 34.74 12.28 -1.79
N HIS A 38 34.99 11.55 -2.88
CA HIS A 38 34.45 11.87 -4.20
C HIS A 38 32.91 11.80 -4.20
N GLY A 39 32.24 12.67 -4.95
CA GLY A 39 30.76 12.75 -4.98
C GLY A 39 30.09 11.42 -5.27
N GLU A 40 30.62 10.63 -6.21
CA GLU A 40 30.08 9.30 -6.53
C GLU A 40 30.15 8.32 -5.34
N LEU A 41 31.19 8.41 -4.51
CA LEU A 41 31.29 7.58 -3.30
C LEU A 41 30.28 8.02 -2.25
N VAL A 42 30.04 9.33 -2.12
CA VAL A 42 28.97 9.86 -1.25
C VAL A 42 27.62 9.32 -1.71
N ASP A 43 27.32 9.36 -3.02
CA ASP A 43 26.08 8.83 -3.58
C ASP A 43 25.91 7.34 -3.24
N ARG A 44 26.96 6.53 -3.43
CA ARG A 44 26.93 5.09 -3.09
C ARG A 44 26.71 4.85 -1.59
N ILE A 45 27.31 5.65 -0.72
CA ILE A 45 27.08 5.56 0.73
C ILE A 45 25.63 5.90 1.07
N LEU A 46 25.10 6.99 0.51
CA LEU A 46 23.71 7.40 0.73
C LEU A 46 22.74 6.32 0.21
N LEU A 47 23.03 5.72 -0.94
CA LEU A 47 22.26 4.62 -1.51
C LEU A 47 22.20 3.39 -0.59
N CYS A 48 23.19 3.14 0.26
CA CYS A 48 23.13 2.04 1.23
C CYS A 48 22.14 2.29 2.39
N LEU A 49 21.57 3.49 2.51
CA LEU A 49 20.72 3.86 3.63
C LEU A 49 19.23 3.67 3.30
N PRO A 50 18.41 3.20 4.25
CA PRO A 50 16.97 3.21 4.10
C PRO A 50 16.44 4.62 3.85
N ILE A 51 15.39 4.75 3.04
CA ILE A 51 14.75 6.03 2.72
C ILE A 51 14.34 6.85 3.95
N SER A 52 13.98 6.18 5.05
CA SER A 52 13.69 6.84 6.33
C SER A 52 14.87 7.66 6.84
N ASN A 53 16.10 7.15 6.66
CA ASN A 53 17.32 7.79 7.12
C ASN A 53 17.73 8.90 6.15
N LEU A 54 17.61 8.65 4.84
CA LEU A 54 17.84 9.66 3.80
C LEU A 54 17.00 10.91 4.03
N TYR A 55 15.75 10.75 4.49
CA TYR A 55 14.88 11.88 4.81
C TYR A 55 15.49 12.81 5.88
N TYR A 56 16.05 12.25 6.96
CA TYR A 56 16.68 13.05 8.02
C TYR A 56 18.02 13.66 7.60
N LEU A 57 18.80 12.96 6.76
CA LEU A 57 20.10 13.45 6.29
C LEU A 57 20.00 14.72 5.43
N ARG A 58 18.83 14.98 4.83
CA ARG A 58 18.54 16.24 4.13
C ARG A 58 18.68 17.47 5.04
N CYS A 59 18.46 17.31 6.35
CA CYS A 59 18.60 18.40 7.31
C CYS A 59 20.06 18.66 7.70
N VAL A 60 20.99 17.76 7.37
CA VAL A 60 22.40 17.84 7.80
C VAL A 60 23.25 18.66 6.82
N SER A 61 22.97 18.59 5.53
CA SER A 61 23.78 19.27 4.50
C SER A 61 22.93 19.67 3.29
N LYS A 62 23.12 20.90 2.81
CA LYS A 62 22.48 21.38 1.56
C LYS A 62 22.89 20.53 0.36
N SER A 63 24.16 20.11 0.31
CA SER A 63 24.66 19.23 -0.76
C SER A 63 23.96 17.87 -0.75
N TRP A 64 23.74 17.30 0.45
CA TRP A 64 22.99 16.05 0.58
C TRP A 64 21.51 16.23 0.24
N ASP A 65 20.87 17.32 0.66
CA ASP A 65 19.48 17.60 0.26
C ASP A 65 19.33 17.70 -1.26
N THR A 66 20.22 18.42 -1.94
CA THR A 66 20.22 18.54 -3.41
C THR A 66 20.42 17.17 -4.07
N THR A 67 21.38 16.38 -3.58
CA THR A 67 21.68 15.04 -4.11
C THR A 67 20.50 14.10 -3.95
N ILE A 68 19.96 13.99 -2.74
CA ILE A 68 18.86 13.06 -2.40
C ILE A 68 17.57 13.41 -3.15
N ARG A 69 17.33 14.69 -3.45
CA ARG A 69 16.17 15.12 -4.25
C ARG A 69 16.38 14.98 -5.76
N SER A 70 17.61 14.75 -6.21
CA SER A 70 17.89 14.65 -7.65
C SER A 70 17.21 13.43 -8.27
N SER A 71 16.69 13.57 -9.49
CA SER A 71 16.08 12.45 -10.20
C SER A 71 17.08 11.35 -10.57
N SER A 72 18.37 11.70 -10.72
CA SER A 72 19.44 10.72 -10.93
C SER A 72 19.60 9.82 -9.71
N PHE A 73 19.70 10.41 -8.51
CA PHE A 73 19.82 9.66 -7.27
C PHE A 73 18.58 8.79 -7.03
N ASN A 74 17.36 9.35 -7.19
CA ASN A 74 16.13 8.58 -7.01
C ASN A 74 16.04 7.42 -8.02
N ARG A 75 16.45 7.61 -9.29
CA ARG A 75 16.53 6.53 -10.27
C ARG A 75 17.49 5.43 -9.84
N MET A 76 18.66 5.78 -9.32
CA MET A 76 19.62 4.81 -8.78
C MET A 76 19.03 4.08 -7.57
N TYR A 77 18.41 4.81 -6.65
CA TYR A 77 17.78 4.26 -5.46
C TYR A 77 16.67 3.24 -5.80
N LEU A 78 15.81 3.56 -6.76
CA LEU A 78 14.75 2.68 -7.24
C LEU A 78 15.26 1.40 -7.92
N ALA A 79 16.46 1.45 -8.51
CA ALA A 79 17.08 0.31 -9.15
C ALA A 79 17.74 -0.66 -8.15
N MET A 80 17.92 -0.26 -6.89
CA MET A 80 18.59 -1.11 -5.91
C MET A 80 17.67 -2.16 -5.32
N ALA A 81 18.16 -3.40 -5.25
CA ALA A 81 17.50 -4.49 -4.54
C ALA A 81 17.43 -4.24 -3.02
N SER A 82 18.41 -3.53 -2.44
CA SER A 82 18.48 -3.22 -1.01
C SER A 82 17.31 -2.36 -0.50
N ARG A 83 16.60 -1.66 -1.41
CA ARG A 83 15.41 -0.86 -1.07
C ARG A 83 14.26 -1.72 -0.56
N GLY A 84 14.27 -3.01 -0.90
CA GLY A 84 13.24 -3.97 -0.54
C GLY A 84 11.87 -3.70 -1.18
N PRO A 85 10.82 -4.40 -0.71
CA PRO A 85 9.47 -4.23 -1.20
C PRO A 85 8.84 -2.91 -0.75
N SER A 86 7.77 -2.50 -1.45
CA SER A 86 6.99 -1.31 -1.11
C SER A 86 6.41 -1.38 0.30
N TRP A 87 6.23 -0.22 0.93
CA TRP A 87 5.67 -0.13 2.26
C TRP A 87 4.18 -0.44 2.25
N LEU A 88 3.71 -1.21 3.24
CA LEU A 88 2.28 -1.42 3.47
C LEU A 88 1.73 -0.22 4.25
N PHE A 89 1.09 0.70 3.55
CA PHE A 89 0.37 1.83 4.14
C PHE A 89 -1.05 1.40 4.56
N MET A 90 -1.35 1.50 5.85
CA MET A 90 -2.65 1.18 6.42
C MET A 90 -3.36 2.45 6.91
N CYS A 91 -4.64 2.56 6.55
CA CYS A 91 -5.50 3.67 6.92
C CYS A 91 -6.96 3.26 6.99
N SER A 92 -7.83 4.10 7.56
CA SER A 92 -9.27 3.90 7.49
C SER A 92 -9.78 4.15 6.07
N SER A 93 -10.69 3.30 5.60
CA SER A 93 -11.36 3.47 4.30
C SER A 93 -12.21 4.74 4.25
N PHE A 94 -12.48 5.37 5.41
CA PHE A 94 -13.31 6.58 5.54
C PHE A 94 -12.51 7.81 5.96
N ASN A 95 -11.25 7.63 6.38
CA ASN A 95 -10.35 8.73 6.72
C ASN A 95 -8.89 8.30 6.52
N CYS A 96 -8.27 8.81 5.45
CA CYS A 96 -6.85 8.59 5.18
C CYS A 96 -5.93 9.66 5.79
N ARG A 97 -6.44 10.68 6.49
CA ARG A 97 -5.63 11.79 7.01
C ARG A 97 -5.01 11.48 8.35
N ASP A 98 -5.81 10.94 9.26
CA ASP A 98 -5.46 10.77 10.66
C ASP A 98 -5.23 9.29 10.98
N ASN A 99 -4.36 9.03 11.96
CA ASN A 99 -4.10 7.68 12.48
C ASN A 99 -3.81 6.69 11.34
N THR A 100 -2.75 6.96 10.58
CA THR A 100 -2.26 6.12 9.49
C THR A 100 -0.85 5.65 9.78
N CYS A 101 -0.52 4.47 9.29
CA CYS A 101 0.81 3.91 9.51
C CYS A 101 1.33 3.20 8.27
N ALA A 102 2.65 3.18 8.10
CA ALA A 102 3.32 2.45 7.04
C ALA A 102 4.26 1.40 7.62
N TYR A 103 4.12 0.14 7.22
CA TYR A 103 5.09 -0.90 7.58
C TYR A 103 6.23 -0.92 6.57
N ASP A 104 7.44 -0.78 7.10
CA ASP A 104 8.69 -0.92 6.36
C ASP A 104 9.17 -2.39 6.47
N PRO A 105 9.14 -3.15 5.37
CA PRO A 105 9.55 -4.55 5.36
C PRO A 105 11.06 -4.74 5.51
N VAL A 106 11.88 -3.75 5.15
CA VAL A 106 13.35 -3.81 5.30
C VAL A 106 13.75 -3.60 6.74
N GLN A 107 13.15 -2.62 7.39
CA GLN A 107 13.43 -2.29 8.80
C GLN A 107 12.58 -3.11 9.78
N ASN A 108 11.63 -3.90 9.29
CA ASN A 108 10.66 -4.66 10.08
C ASN A 108 9.99 -3.81 11.17
N ARG A 109 9.53 -2.60 10.83
CA ARG A 109 8.90 -1.68 11.79
C ARG A 109 7.78 -0.87 11.18
N TRP A 110 6.89 -0.38 12.04
CA TRP A 110 5.83 0.55 11.65
C TRP A 110 6.29 1.99 11.85
N HIS A 111 5.94 2.84 10.89
CA HIS A 111 6.11 4.28 10.93
C HIS A 111 4.75 4.95 11.07
N ASN A 112 4.65 5.97 11.92
CA ASN A 112 3.49 6.86 11.93
C ASN A 112 3.56 7.77 10.70
N PHE A 113 2.49 7.84 9.92
CA PHE A 113 2.56 8.44 8.57
C PHE A 113 1.32 9.27 8.22
N PRO A 114 0.99 10.30 9.02
CA PRO A 114 -0.25 11.07 8.89
C PRO A 114 -0.27 11.91 7.61
N LEU A 115 -1.42 11.97 6.94
CA LEU A 115 -1.65 12.78 5.74
C LEU A 115 -2.39 14.08 6.06
N THR A 116 -2.09 14.69 7.21
CA THR A 116 -2.76 15.91 7.70
C THR A 116 -2.54 17.14 6.82
N PHE A 117 -1.54 17.10 5.92
CA PHE A 117 -1.28 18.13 4.91
C PHE A 117 -2.34 18.15 3.79
N LEU A 118 -3.11 17.07 3.63
CA LEU A 118 -4.27 17.07 2.73
C LEU A 118 -5.40 17.91 3.32
N PRO A 119 -6.23 18.56 2.49
CA PRO A 119 -7.44 19.24 2.96
C PRO A 119 -8.40 18.30 3.70
N SER A 120 -9.19 18.84 4.63
CA SER A 120 -10.13 18.05 5.46
C SER A 120 -11.25 17.36 4.68
N TYR A 121 -11.55 17.84 3.47
CA TYR A 121 -12.51 17.25 2.56
C TYR A 121 -11.95 16.06 1.77
N MET A 122 -10.64 15.83 1.76
CA MET A 122 -10.02 14.65 1.17
C MET A 122 -9.98 13.52 2.20
N ARG A 123 -10.75 12.45 1.96
CA ARG A 123 -11.08 11.47 3.01
C ARG A 123 -10.81 10.03 2.59
N PHE A 124 -11.10 9.67 1.35
CA PHE A 124 -11.20 8.27 0.93
C PHE A 124 -9.95 7.83 0.17
N PRO A 125 -9.15 6.87 0.69
CA PRO A 125 -7.93 6.41 0.04
C PRO A 125 -8.26 5.54 -1.19
N LEU A 126 -7.67 5.85 -2.35
CA LEU A 126 -7.83 5.11 -3.61
C LEU A 126 -6.81 3.97 -3.71
N THR A 127 -5.62 4.30 -4.17
CA THR A 127 -4.47 3.41 -4.30
C THR A 127 -3.19 4.25 -4.35
N ALA A 128 -2.03 3.59 -4.35
CA ALA A 128 -0.73 4.24 -4.52
C ALA A 128 0.00 3.65 -5.73
N VAL A 129 0.62 4.54 -6.52
CA VAL A 129 1.27 4.23 -7.81
C VAL A 129 2.43 5.20 -8.02
N GLY A 130 3.61 4.69 -8.39
CA GLY A 130 4.77 5.52 -8.73
C GLY A 130 5.15 6.53 -7.64
N GLY A 131 5.12 6.09 -6.37
CA GLY A 131 5.40 6.92 -5.19
C GLY A 131 4.38 7.99 -4.84
N ARG A 132 3.22 7.97 -5.50
CA ARG A 132 2.10 8.87 -5.22
C ARG A 132 0.96 8.10 -4.59
N LEU A 133 0.19 8.79 -3.76
CA LEU A 133 -1.06 8.29 -3.20
C LEU A 133 -2.22 9.07 -3.82
N PHE A 134 -3.26 8.35 -4.22
CA PHE A 134 -4.46 8.94 -4.78
C PHE A 134 -5.59 8.88 -3.76
N VAL A 135 -6.34 9.98 -3.67
CA VAL A 135 -7.37 10.19 -2.66
C VAL A 135 -8.62 10.78 -3.32
N ARG A 136 -9.79 10.37 -2.86
CA ARG A 136 -11.09 10.91 -3.27
C ARG A 136 -11.65 11.80 -2.17
N GLY A 137 -12.35 12.85 -2.61
CA GLY A 137 -13.14 13.71 -1.73
C GLY A 137 -14.18 12.93 -0.91
N GLY A 138 -14.52 13.46 0.25
CA GLY A 138 -15.56 12.94 1.13
C GLY A 138 -16.95 13.00 0.50
N LEU A 139 -17.98 12.62 1.26
CA LEU A 139 -19.37 12.52 0.78
C LEU A 139 -19.90 13.83 0.15
N THR A 140 -19.50 14.98 0.70
CA THR A 140 -19.90 16.31 0.20
C THR A 140 -19.07 16.82 -0.99
N ASN A 141 -17.98 16.12 -1.32
CA ASN A 141 -17.06 16.46 -2.42
C ASN A 141 -16.88 15.24 -3.33
N ALA A 142 -17.96 14.47 -3.50
CA ALA A 142 -17.94 13.23 -4.23
C ALA A 142 -17.64 13.49 -5.71
N GLY A 143 -16.64 12.78 -6.25
CA GLY A 143 -16.18 12.95 -7.63
C GLY A 143 -14.88 13.75 -7.74
N VAL A 144 -14.49 14.48 -6.70
CA VAL A 144 -13.18 15.13 -6.66
C VAL A 144 -12.10 14.09 -6.39
N LEU A 145 -11.03 14.12 -7.19
CA LEU A 145 -9.86 13.27 -7.05
C LEU A 145 -8.63 14.14 -6.79
N ALA A 146 -7.74 13.68 -5.93
CA ALA A 146 -6.47 14.31 -5.65
C ALA A 146 -5.34 13.28 -5.70
N VAL A 147 -4.15 13.78 -6.00
CA VAL A 147 -2.91 13.03 -5.94
C VAL A 147 -1.98 13.74 -4.97
N CYS A 148 -1.27 12.97 -4.14
CA CYS A 148 -0.29 13.50 -3.22
C CYS A 148 0.99 12.67 -3.20
N ASN A 149 2.08 13.34 -2.84
CA ASN A 149 3.33 12.69 -2.48
C ASN A 149 3.48 12.85 -0.96
N PRO A 150 3.24 11.77 -0.19
CA PRO A 150 3.37 11.83 1.26
C PRO A 150 4.78 12.16 1.77
N MET A 151 5.83 11.84 1.00
CA MET A 151 7.22 12.10 1.38
C MET A 151 7.58 13.58 1.26
N THR A 152 7.07 14.26 0.24
CA THR A 152 7.29 15.71 0.05
C THR A 152 6.20 16.56 0.68
N ARG A 153 5.09 15.95 1.13
CA ARG A 153 3.88 16.62 1.67
C ARG A 153 3.25 17.58 0.66
N THR A 154 3.45 17.32 -0.63
CA THR A 154 2.79 18.06 -1.71
C THR A 154 1.56 17.31 -2.17
N TRP A 155 0.57 18.04 -2.67
CA TRP A 155 -0.64 17.48 -3.27
C TRP A 155 -1.19 18.41 -4.32
N ARG A 156 -1.98 17.87 -5.25
CA ARG A 156 -2.82 18.64 -6.16
C ARG A 156 -4.17 17.97 -6.36
N GLU A 157 -5.17 18.80 -6.60
CA GLU A 157 -6.46 18.34 -7.09
C GLU A 157 -6.35 18.05 -8.60
N LEU A 158 -6.99 16.98 -9.06
CA LEU A 158 -7.02 16.61 -10.47
C LEU A 158 -8.16 17.35 -11.18
N PRO A 159 -8.04 17.59 -12.50
CA PRO A 159 -9.12 18.17 -13.28
C PRO A 159 -10.43 17.40 -13.12
N SER A 160 -11.56 18.11 -13.20
CA SER A 160 -12.88 17.46 -13.15
C SER A 160 -13.06 16.50 -14.32
N MET A 161 -13.70 15.36 -14.05
CA MET A 161 -14.16 14.41 -15.07
C MET A 161 -15.11 15.12 -16.06
N ILE A 162 -15.19 14.61 -17.30
CA ILE A 162 -16.11 15.11 -18.33
C ILE A 162 -17.55 14.93 -17.85
N HIS A 163 -17.88 13.72 -17.39
CA HIS A 163 -19.16 13.43 -16.75
C HIS A 163 -18.95 13.29 -15.24
N LYS A 164 -19.46 14.28 -14.51
CA LYS A 164 -19.51 14.23 -13.06
C LYS A 164 -20.36 13.06 -12.60
N ARG A 165 -19.79 12.27 -11.69
CA ARG A 165 -20.38 11.02 -11.24
C ARG A 165 -20.09 10.71 -9.79
N LEU A 166 -21.09 10.15 -9.13
CA LEU A 166 -21.04 9.69 -7.75
C LEU A 166 -20.80 8.17 -7.74
N ASN A 167 -20.15 7.67 -6.69
CA ASN A 167 -19.92 6.23 -6.46
C ASN A 167 -19.23 5.47 -7.61
N SER A 168 -18.52 6.16 -8.50
CA SER A 168 -17.83 5.57 -9.64
C SER A 168 -16.66 4.66 -9.25
N LEU A 169 -16.42 3.65 -10.08
CA LEU A 169 -15.19 2.87 -10.06
C LEU A 169 -14.01 3.79 -10.37
N VAL A 170 -12.90 3.63 -9.65
CA VAL A 170 -11.65 4.31 -9.95
C VAL A 170 -10.52 3.28 -9.98
N GLY A 171 -9.89 3.12 -11.14
CA GLY A 171 -8.67 2.34 -11.34
C GLY A 171 -7.51 3.26 -11.69
N ILE A 172 -6.33 3.03 -11.12
CA ILE A 172 -5.16 3.87 -11.34
C ILE A 172 -3.97 2.97 -11.63
N TYR A 173 -3.16 3.36 -12.61
CA TYR A 173 -1.96 2.64 -12.96
C TYR A 173 -0.85 3.56 -13.46
N GLU A 174 0.38 3.07 -13.38
CA GLU A 174 1.56 3.76 -13.88
C GLU A 174 1.75 3.46 -15.37
N ASP A 175 1.80 4.50 -16.19
CA ASP A 175 2.26 4.36 -17.57
C ASP A 175 3.78 4.35 -17.57
N LYS A 176 4.36 3.14 -17.56
CA LYS A 176 5.82 2.93 -17.55
C LYS A 176 6.54 3.62 -18.71
N ARG A 177 5.85 3.88 -19.84
CA ARG A 177 6.45 4.54 -21.01
C ARG A 177 6.65 6.03 -20.78
N THR A 178 5.64 6.70 -20.23
CA THR A 178 5.70 8.14 -19.97
C THR A 178 6.21 8.48 -18.57
N LYS A 179 6.33 7.47 -17.68
CA LYS A 179 6.53 7.64 -16.23
C LYS A 179 5.44 8.47 -15.56
N GLY A 180 4.31 8.62 -16.24
CA GLY A 180 3.10 9.22 -15.70
C GLY A 180 2.18 8.16 -15.12
N TYR A 181 0.98 8.59 -14.77
CA TYR A 181 -0.11 7.72 -14.37
C TYR A 181 -1.34 7.99 -15.24
N LYS A 182 -2.22 6.99 -15.31
CA LYS A 182 -3.56 7.15 -15.87
C LYS A 182 -4.61 6.73 -14.86
N ILE A 183 -5.77 7.36 -14.95
CA ILE A 183 -6.91 7.09 -14.06
C ILE A 183 -8.09 6.70 -14.94
N VAL A 184 -8.60 5.49 -14.74
CA VAL A 184 -9.80 4.99 -15.39
C VAL A 184 -10.97 5.17 -14.43
N VAL A 185 -12.02 5.83 -14.90
CA VAL A 185 -13.27 5.99 -14.18
C VAL A 185 -14.40 5.40 -15.01
N ALA A 186 -15.21 4.54 -14.39
CA ALA A 186 -16.36 3.92 -15.04
C ALA A 186 -17.51 3.72 -14.05
N GLY A 187 -18.71 3.66 -14.59
CA GLY A 187 -19.92 3.45 -13.81
C GLY A 187 -20.24 4.59 -12.85
N GLY A 188 -21.02 4.28 -11.82
CA GLY A 188 -21.56 5.26 -10.88
C GLY A 188 -22.88 5.86 -11.33
N THR A 189 -23.41 6.78 -10.53
CA THR A 189 -24.62 7.54 -10.87
C THR A 189 -24.23 8.92 -11.38
N SER A 190 -25.06 9.49 -12.26
CA SER A 190 -24.92 10.89 -12.68
C SER A 190 -24.96 11.83 -11.48
N GLU A 191 -24.47 13.07 -11.65
CA GLU A 191 -24.50 14.11 -10.61
C GLU A 191 -25.90 14.35 -10.04
N THR A 192 -26.95 14.21 -10.87
CA THR A 192 -28.35 14.36 -10.47
C THR A 192 -28.92 13.12 -9.76
N GLY A 193 -28.19 12.01 -9.73
CA GLY A 193 -28.58 10.77 -9.05
C GLY A 193 -29.70 9.97 -9.73
N GLY A 194 -30.21 10.42 -10.88
CA GLY A 194 -31.38 9.83 -11.54
C GLY A 194 -31.08 8.73 -12.57
N ASP A 195 -29.83 8.61 -13.05
CA ASP A 195 -29.43 7.56 -14.00
C ASP A 195 -27.98 7.11 -13.75
N TYR A 196 -27.61 5.98 -14.35
CA TYR A 196 -26.28 5.40 -14.31
C TYR A 196 -25.38 5.95 -15.41
N GLU A 197 -24.18 6.36 -15.05
CA GLU A 197 -23.18 6.83 -16.00
C GLU A 197 -22.43 5.64 -16.61
N CYS A 198 -22.70 5.34 -17.87
CA CYS A 198 -22.13 4.18 -18.56
C CYS A 198 -20.81 4.50 -19.28
N THR A 199 -20.43 5.77 -19.43
CA THR A 199 -19.16 6.12 -20.08
C THR A 199 -17.96 5.68 -19.24
N THR A 200 -16.90 5.29 -19.93
CA THR A 200 -15.57 5.06 -19.37
C THR A 200 -14.68 6.22 -19.76
N GLU A 201 -14.15 6.91 -18.76
CA GLU A 201 -13.26 8.05 -18.93
C GLU A 201 -11.87 7.70 -18.45
N VAL A 202 -10.85 8.13 -19.20
CA VAL A 202 -9.45 7.95 -18.86
C VAL A 202 -8.78 9.31 -18.78
N TYR A 203 -8.21 9.61 -17.62
CA TYR A 203 -7.30 10.74 -17.43
C TYR A 203 -5.88 10.31 -17.78
N ASP A 204 -5.17 11.17 -18.52
CA ASP A 204 -3.75 11.00 -18.81
C ASP A 204 -2.95 12.15 -18.17
N SER A 205 -2.05 11.82 -17.25
CA SER A 205 -1.19 12.81 -16.58
C SER A 205 -0.22 13.52 -17.52
N SER A 206 0.10 12.97 -18.69
CA SER A 206 1.00 13.61 -19.66
C SER A 206 0.34 14.76 -20.41
N THR A 207 -0.98 14.71 -20.58
CA THR A 207 -1.78 15.77 -21.24
C THR A 207 -2.65 16.55 -20.26
N ASP A 208 -2.65 16.15 -18.98
CA ASP A 208 -3.48 16.72 -17.91
C ASP A 208 -4.97 16.81 -18.27
N SER A 209 -5.49 15.81 -18.98
CA SER A 209 -6.83 15.84 -19.57
C SER A 209 -7.58 14.52 -19.47
N TRP A 210 -8.90 14.58 -19.37
CA TRP A 210 -9.80 13.44 -19.48
C TRP A 210 -10.22 13.19 -20.92
N GLN A 211 -10.46 11.92 -21.26
CA GLN A 211 -11.05 11.50 -22.53
C GLN A 211 -12.07 10.39 -22.30
N VAL A 212 -13.20 10.44 -23.00
CA VAL A 212 -14.13 9.31 -23.09
C VAL A 212 -13.53 8.28 -24.03
N THR A 213 -13.32 7.07 -23.53
CA THR A 213 -12.61 6.00 -24.27
C THR A 213 -13.50 4.81 -24.59
N GLY A 214 -14.56 4.58 -23.80
CA GLY A 214 -15.48 3.48 -24.04
C GLY A 214 -16.74 3.59 -23.19
N ALA A 215 -17.49 2.50 -23.09
CA ALA A 215 -18.66 2.42 -22.23
C ALA A 215 -18.75 1.04 -21.56
N VAL A 216 -19.09 1.04 -20.29
CA VAL A 216 -19.47 -0.16 -19.54
C VAL A 216 -20.95 -0.44 -19.80
N LYS A 217 -21.32 -1.71 -19.99
CA LYS A 217 -22.73 -2.07 -20.17
C LYS A 217 -23.50 -1.75 -18.89
N ARG A 218 -24.74 -1.25 -19.05
CA ARG A 218 -25.62 -0.85 -17.94
C ARG A 218 -25.78 -1.95 -16.88
N GLU A 219 -25.85 -3.21 -17.29
CA GLU A 219 -25.93 -4.38 -16.39
C GLU A 219 -24.75 -4.49 -15.41
N PHE A 220 -23.54 -4.11 -15.84
CA PHE A 220 -22.34 -4.08 -15.00
C PHE A 220 -22.23 -2.78 -14.23
N THR A 221 -22.70 -1.66 -14.79
CA THR A 221 -22.65 -0.33 -14.15
C THR A 221 -23.29 -0.33 -12.75
N VAL A 222 -24.41 -1.02 -12.58
CA VAL A 222 -25.11 -1.14 -11.29
C VAL A 222 -24.25 -1.89 -10.25
N ARG A 223 -23.33 -2.75 -10.70
CA ARG A 223 -22.51 -3.62 -9.85
C ARG A 223 -21.11 -3.07 -9.58
N ILE A 224 -20.68 -2.03 -10.28
CA ILE A 224 -19.37 -1.39 -10.05
C ILE A 224 -19.52 -0.11 -9.25
N THR A 225 -19.38 -0.24 -7.93
CA THR A 225 -19.43 0.90 -7.02
C THR A 225 -18.11 1.05 -6.27
N TRP A 226 -17.72 2.29 -6.02
CA TRP A 226 -16.52 2.64 -5.24
C TRP A 226 -16.39 1.85 -3.93
N TRP A 227 -17.51 1.62 -3.23
CA TRP A 227 -17.53 0.98 -1.91
C TRP A 227 -17.12 -0.50 -1.93
N THR A 228 -17.29 -1.15 -3.06
CA THR A 228 -17.24 -2.60 -3.19
C THR A 228 -16.17 -3.07 -4.17
N SER A 229 -15.86 -2.24 -5.15
CA SER A 229 -14.98 -2.58 -6.24
C SER A 229 -13.52 -2.36 -5.88
N LYS A 230 -12.75 -3.45 -5.86
CA LYS A 230 -11.29 -3.42 -5.80
C LYS A 230 -10.73 -3.55 -7.22
N THR A 231 -9.87 -2.62 -7.61
CA THR A 231 -9.26 -2.59 -8.93
C THR A 231 -7.80 -3.03 -8.88
N VAL A 232 -7.39 -3.76 -9.92
CA VAL A 232 -6.01 -4.18 -10.11
C VAL A 232 -5.66 -4.02 -11.59
N PHE A 233 -4.58 -3.31 -11.88
CA PHE A 233 -4.06 -3.20 -13.23
C PHE A 233 -3.02 -4.30 -13.48
N CYS A 234 -3.19 -5.04 -14.57
CA CYS A 234 -2.29 -6.11 -14.96
C CYS A 234 -2.21 -6.22 -16.48
N ASN A 235 -0.98 -6.15 -17.02
CA ASN A 235 -0.68 -6.35 -18.44
C ASN A 235 -1.56 -5.55 -19.43
N GLY A 236 -1.82 -4.27 -19.15
CA GLY A 236 -2.64 -3.43 -20.04
C GLY A 236 -4.14 -3.57 -19.85
N VAL A 237 -4.57 -4.35 -18.85
CA VAL A 237 -5.98 -4.58 -18.53
C VAL A 237 -6.26 -4.15 -17.09
N LEU A 238 -7.34 -3.43 -16.87
CA LEU A 238 -7.84 -3.08 -15.54
C LEU A 238 -8.92 -4.08 -15.11
N TYR A 239 -8.61 -4.89 -14.11
CA TYR A 239 -9.53 -5.87 -13.54
C TYR A 239 -10.25 -5.28 -12.32
N CYS A 240 -11.53 -5.61 -12.19
CA CYS A 240 -12.39 -5.15 -11.12
C CYS A 240 -13.27 -6.29 -10.64
N LEU A 241 -13.30 -6.52 -9.32
CA LEU A 241 -14.32 -7.38 -8.70
C LEU A 241 -15.64 -6.63 -8.60
N THR A 242 -16.73 -7.23 -9.08
CA THR A 242 -18.08 -6.67 -8.96
C THR A 242 -18.66 -6.91 -7.57
N SER A 243 -19.66 -6.11 -7.18
CA SER A 243 -20.25 -6.12 -5.84
C SER A 243 -21.28 -7.23 -5.60
N GLY A 244 -21.71 -7.93 -6.66
CA GLY A 244 -22.76 -8.94 -6.61
C GLY A 244 -22.23 -10.33 -6.26
N ARG A 245 -23.09 -11.16 -5.65
CA ARG A 245 -22.88 -12.61 -5.56
C ARG A 245 -23.67 -13.30 -6.70
N PRO A 246 -23.07 -14.23 -7.46
CA PRO A 246 -21.66 -14.61 -7.44
C PRO A 246 -20.77 -13.45 -7.89
N TYR A 247 -19.56 -13.38 -7.32
CA TYR A 247 -18.56 -12.39 -7.72
C TYR A 247 -18.23 -12.61 -9.19
N SER A 248 -18.29 -11.56 -10.00
CA SER A 248 -17.70 -11.57 -11.33
C SER A 248 -16.51 -10.63 -11.38
N ILE A 249 -15.55 -10.95 -12.25
CA ILE A 249 -14.45 -10.04 -12.55
C ILE A 249 -14.79 -9.40 -13.89
N ILE A 250 -14.81 -8.08 -13.95
CA ILE A 250 -14.84 -7.37 -15.22
C ILE A 250 -13.46 -6.81 -15.52
N ALA A 251 -13.11 -6.78 -16.79
CA ALA A 251 -11.80 -6.44 -17.30
C ALA A 251 -11.93 -5.39 -18.40
N TYR A 252 -11.31 -4.24 -18.20
CA TYR A 252 -11.22 -3.19 -19.22
C TYR A 252 -9.89 -3.28 -19.94
N ASP A 253 -9.94 -3.61 -21.24
CA ASP A 253 -8.77 -3.58 -22.11
C ASP A 253 -8.46 -2.14 -22.50
N MET A 254 -7.31 -1.62 -22.08
CA MET A 254 -6.94 -0.23 -22.32
C MET A 254 -6.66 0.10 -23.79
N LYS A 255 -6.32 -0.90 -24.63
CA LYS A 255 -6.02 -0.71 -26.05
C LYS A 255 -7.27 -0.80 -26.90
N ALA A 256 -8.10 -1.81 -26.65
CA ALA A 256 -9.36 -1.99 -27.35
C ALA A 256 -10.45 -1.05 -26.83
N ALA A 257 -10.27 -0.51 -25.63
CA ALA A 257 -11.23 0.32 -24.90
C ALA A 257 -12.59 -0.38 -24.69
N THR A 258 -12.56 -1.68 -24.46
CA THR A 258 -13.74 -2.55 -24.26
C THR A 258 -13.73 -3.21 -22.89
N TRP A 259 -14.92 -3.38 -22.32
CA TRP A 259 -15.14 -4.18 -21.11
C TRP A 259 -15.52 -5.62 -21.46
N ASN A 260 -14.86 -6.58 -20.82
CA ASN A 260 -15.13 -8.00 -20.94
C ASN A 260 -15.31 -8.63 -19.55
N GLU A 261 -16.06 -9.72 -19.46
CA GLU A 261 -16.20 -10.48 -18.22
C GLU A 261 -15.14 -11.59 -18.16
N VAL A 262 -14.64 -11.85 -16.97
CA VAL A 262 -13.65 -12.88 -16.65
C VAL A 262 -14.26 -13.75 -15.55
N ALA A 263 -14.33 -15.05 -15.81
CA ALA A 263 -14.83 -16.01 -14.84
C ALA A 263 -13.96 -16.03 -13.58
N VAL A 264 -14.58 -16.24 -12.42
CA VAL A 264 -13.90 -16.49 -11.15
C VAL A 264 -13.48 -17.97 -11.05
N PRO A 265 -12.45 -18.31 -10.25
CA PRO A 265 -12.09 -19.71 -10.02
C PRO A 265 -13.25 -20.46 -9.36
N PRO A 266 -13.43 -21.75 -9.65
CA PRO A 266 -14.32 -22.60 -8.89
C PRO A 266 -13.82 -22.78 -7.44
N PRO A 267 -14.70 -22.83 -6.43
CA PRO A 267 -16.15 -22.71 -6.56
C PRO A 267 -16.60 -21.26 -6.82
N GLU A 268 -17.65 -21.09 -7.62
CA GLU A 268 -18.19 -19.76 -8.02
C GLU A 268 -18.61 -18.88 -6.82
N PHE A 269 -18.85 -19.51 -5.67
CA PHE A 269 -19.18 -18.84 -4.42
C PHE A 269 -17.94 -18.70 -3.55
N LEU A 270 -17.31 -17.53 -3.60
CA LEU A 270 -16.28 -17.13 -2.65
C LEU A 270 -16.91 -16.41 -1.46
N PHE A 271 -16.49 -16.77 -0.24
CA PHE A 271 -16.90 -16.09 1.00
C PHE A 271 -16.34 -14.67 1.09
N CYS A 272 -15.09 -14.50 0.65
CA CYS A 272 -14.40 -13.23 0.47
C CYS A 272 -13.54 -13.30 -0.79
N SER A 273 -13.25 -12.17 -1.44
CA SER A 273 -12.47 -12.13 -2.67
C SER A 273 -11.62 -10.87 -2.76
N PHE A 274 -10.36 -11.03 -3.16
CA PHE A 274 -9.40 -9.94 -3.30
C PHE A 274 -8.51 -10.15 -4.51
N LEU A 275 -8.45 -9.17 -5.41
CA LEU A 275 -7.52 -9.18 -6.54
C LEU A 275 -6.16 -8.64 -6.11
N ILE A 276 -5.10 -9.24 -6.66
CA ILE A 276 -3.70 -8.87 -6.44
C ILE A 276 -2.96 -8.95 -7.77
N GLN A 277 -2.04 -8.02 -8.02
CA GLN A 277 -1.09 -8.14 -9.13
C GLN A 277 0.27 -8.63 -8.60
N ARG A 278 0.83 -9.60 -9.29
CA ARG A 278 2.18 -10.12 -9.04
C ARG A 278 2.85 -10.44 -10.37
N LYS A 279 4.03 -9.87 -10.62
CA LYS A 279 4.87 -10.16 -11.81
C LYS A 279 4.08 -10.13 -13.15
N ASN A 280 3.22 -9.12 -13.31
CA ASN A 280 2.32 -8.97 -14.46
C ASN A 280 1.32 -10.12 -14.66
N GLN A 281 0.96 -10.80 -13.58
CA GLN A 281 -0.06 -11.83 -13.54
C GLN A 281 -1.11 -11.45 -12.50
N LEU A 282 -2.35 -11.84 -12.80
CA LEU A 282 -3.49 -11.60 -11.92
C LEU A 282 -3.62 -12.76 -10.93
N PHE A 283 -3.74 -12.41 -9.66
CA PHE A 283 -4.00 -13.35 -8.58
C PHE A 283 -5.33 -13.02 -7.93
N LEU A 284 -6.01 -14.05 -7.45
CA LEU A 284 -7.22 -13.94 -6.64
C LEU A 284 -6.96 -14.64 -5.31
N VAL A 285 -7.22 -13.94 -4.22
CA VAL A 285 -7.28 -14.53 -2.89
C VAL A 285 -8.75 -14.64 -2.52
N GLY A 286 -9.20 -15.83 -2.16
CA GLY A 286 -10.60 -16.03 -1.82
C GLY A 286 -10.85 -17.07 -0.75
N GLY A 287 -11.90 -16.81 0.03
CA GLY A 287 -12.42 -17.74 1.02
C GLY A 287 -13.32 -18.77 0.35
N VAL A 288 -13.04 -20.05 0.53
CA VAL A 288 -13.83 -21.18 0.03
C VAL A 288 -14.61 -21.78 1.19
N GLY A 289 -15.88 -22.12 0.95
CA GLY A 289 -16.73 -22.78 1.93
C GLY A 289 -18.21 -22.69 1.52
N THR A 290 -19.09 -22.77 2.51
CA THR A 290 -20.54 -22.58 2.31
C THR A 290 -20.90 -21.10 2.35
N GLU A 291 -22.12 -20.74 1.93
CA GLU A 291 -22.59 -19.33 1.93
C GLU A 291 -22.44 -18.61 3.30
N ARG A 292 -22.40 -19.39 4.39
CA ARG A 292 -22.36 -18.88 5.76
C ARG A 292 -21.03 -19.09 6.47
N ILE A 293 -20.18 -20.00 5.98
CA ILE A 293 -18.96 -20.40 6.67
C ILE A 293 -17.82 -20.48 5.66
N CYS A 294 -16.80 -19.66 5.88
CA CYS A 294 -15.50 -19.84 5.24
C CYS A 294 -14.81 -21.05 5.90
N GLU A 295 -14.30 -21.98 5.09
CA GLU A 295 -13.59 -23.18 5.56
C GLU A 295 -12.10 -23.11 5.25
N HIS A 296 -11.75 -22.48 4.13
CA HIS A 296 -10.38 -22.34 3.66
C HIS A 296 -10.15 -20.98 2.98
N VAL A 297 -8.90 -20.53 2.94
CA VAL A 297 -8.50 -19.38 2.12
C VAL A 297 -7.45 -19.85 1.11
N HIS A 298 -7.73 -19.65 -0.16
CA HIS A 298 -6.92 -20.08 -1.29
C HIS A 298 -6.41 -18.89 -2.09
N ILE A 299 -5.28 -19.11 -2.76
CA ILE A 299 -4.63 -18.15 -3.64
C ILE A 299 -4.54 -18.78 -5.03
N TRP A 300 -5.23 -18.20 -6.00
CA TRP A 300 -5.21 -18.64 -7.40
C TRP A 300 -4.47 -17.64 -8.27
N GLN A 301 -3.82 -18.15 -9.31
CA GLN A 301 -3.21 -17.39 -10.39
C GLN A 301 -4.00 -17.59 -11.68
N LEU A 302 -4.30 -16.49 -12.38
CA LEU A 302 -4.85 -16.55 -13.73
C LEU A 302 -3.73 -16.85 -14.72
N LYS A 303 -3.83 -17.98 -15.41
CA LYS A 303 -2.91 -18.35 -16.50
C LYS A 303 -3.62 -18.25 -17.85
N HIS A 304 -2.84 -17.81 -18.83
CA HIS A 304 -3.19 -17.94 -20.24
C HIS A 304 -2.57 -19.25 -20.75
N THR A 305 -3.39 -20.14 -21.30
CA THR A 305 -2.89 -21.35 -21.95
C THR A 305 -2.55 -21.02 -23.40
N GLU A 306 -1.28 -21.14 -23.79
CA GLU A 306 -0.86 -20.89 -25.18
C GLU A 306 -1.59 -21.85 -26.13
N GLY A 307 -2.37 -21.31 -27.07
CA GLY A 307 -3.14 -22.06 -28.06
C GLY A 307 -4.66 -21.99 -27.88
N GLU A 308 -5.15 -21.67 -26.69
CA GLU A 308 -6.58 -21.47 -26.42
C GLU A 308 -6.85 -20.01 -26.01
N LYS A 309 -7.97 -19.43 -26.46
CA LYS A 309 -8.44 -18.12 -25.94
C LYS A 309 -8.91 -18.19 -24.49
N MET A 310 -8.71 -19.32 -23.80
CA MET A 310 -9.31 -19.60 -22.51
C MET A 310 -8.37 -19.23 -21.36
N MET A 311 -8.91 -18.46 -20.43
CA MET A 311 -8.28 -18.09 -19.17
C MET A 311 -8.57 -19.19 -18.15
N GLN A 312 -7.54 -19.70 -17.47
CA GLN A 312 -7.72 -20.71 -16.43
C GLN A 312 -7.10 -20.28 -15.12
N TRP A 313 -7.86 -20.43 -14.03
CA TRP A 313 -7.34 -20.25 -12.68
C TRP A 313 -6.64 -21.50 -12.18
N VAL A 314 -5.43 -21.34 -11.66
CA VAL A 314 -4.64 -22.41 -11.06
C VAL A 314 -4.36 -22.07 -9.62
N GLU A 315 -4.66 -22.99 -8.70
CA GLU A 315 -4.31 -22.83 -7.29
C GLU A 315 -2.80 -22.83 -7.10
N VAL A 316 -2.29 -21.83 -6.38
CA VAL A 316 -0.86 -21.66 -6.12
C VAL A 316 -0.52 -21.91 -4.66
N GLU A 317 -1.39 -21.51 -3.75
CA GLU A 317 -1.13 -21.61 -2.31
C GLU A 317 -2.44 -21.65 -1.51
N LYS A 318 -2.39 -22.29 -0.35
CA LYS A 318 -3.48 -22.35 0.62
C LYS A 318 -3.01 -21.81 1.97
N MET A 319 -3.83 -20.96 2.60
CA MET A 319 -3.52 -20.47 3.95
C MET A 319 -3.40 -21.66 4.92
N PRO A 320 -2.28 -21.80 5.65
CA PRO A 320 -2.11 -22.87 6.62
C PRO A 320 -3.19 -22.83 7.71
N HIS A 321 -3.58 -24.02 8.19
CA HIS A 321 -4.72 -24.18 9.09
C HIS A 321 -4.58 -23.38 10.40
N GLU A 322 -3.37 -23.27 10.94
CA GLU A 322 -3.09 -22.51 12.17
C GLU A 322 -3.44 -21.02 12.05
N TYR A 323 -3.10 -20.39 10.92
CA TYR A 323 -3.42 -18.99 10.65
C TYR A 323 -4.88 -18.81 10.30
N PHE A 324 -5.45 -19.77 9.58
CA PHE A 324 -6.87 -19.80 9.27
C PHE A 324 -7.70 -19.83 10.56
N GLN A 325 -7.37 -20.73 11.49
CA GLN A 325 -8.04 -20.79 12.80
C GLN A 325 -7.95 -19.45 13.52
N PHE A 326 -6.81 -18.75 13.48
CA PHE A 326 -6.69 -17.44 14.11
C PHE A 326 -7.71 -16.42 13.57
N PHE A 327 -7.89 -16.35 12.23
CA PHE A 327 -8.81 -15.38 11.63
C PHE A 327 -10.30 -15.77 11.73
N PHE A 328 -10.61 -17.07 11.84
CA PHE A 328 -11.99 -17.59 11.73
C PHE A 328 -12.48 -18.37 12.98
N LYS A 329 -11.76 -18.31 14.11
CA LYS A 329 -12.17 -18.95 15.38
C LYS A 329 -13.52 -18.45 15.89
N GLU A 330 -13.78 -17.16 15.73
CA GLU A 330 -15.05 -16.53 16.11
C GLU A 330 -16.04 -16.65 14.94
N LYS A 331 -17.22 -17.25 15.19
CA LYS A 331 -18.26 -17.53 14.17
C LYS A 331 -18.97 -16.29 13.61
N THR A 332 -18.41 -15.10 13.76
CA THR A 332 -18.95 -13.87 13.18
C THR A 332 -18.57 -13.77 11.70
N ALA A 333 -19.40 -13.08 10.91
CA ALA A 333 -19.11 -12.83 9.50
C ALA A 333 -17.69 -12.26 9.35
N SER A 334 -16.85 -12.90 8.52
CA SER A 334 -15.44 -12.56 8.45
C SER A 334 -15.22 -11.16 7.86
N ASP A 335 -14.66 -10.28 8.67
CA ASP A 335 -14.07 -8.99 8.32
C ASP A 335 -12.61 -9.12 7.84
N LEU A 336 -12.20 -10.30 7.37
CA LEU A 336 -10.90 -10.51 6.73
C LEU A 336 -10.74 -9.53 5.57
N LYS A 337 -9.56 -8.94 5.48
CA LYS A 337 -9.09 -8.12 4.38
C LYS A 337 -7.77 -8.69 3.87
N CYS A 338 -7.54 -8.45 2.60
CA CYS A 338 -6.29 -8.75 1.96
C CYS A 338 -5.86 -7.59 1.05
N ALA A 339 -4.54 -7.38 1.01
CA ALA A 339 -3.85 -6.52 0.08
C ALA A 339 -2.52 -7.21 -0.29
N GLY A 340 -2.13 -7.20 -1.56
CA GLY A 340 -0.83 -7.72 -1.98
C GLY A 340 -0.16 -6.85 -3.02
N HIS A 341 1.17 -6.88 -3.02
CA HIS A 341 2.01 -6.21 -4.00
C HIS A 341 3.34 -6.92 -4.15
N GLY A 342 3.79 -7.08 -5.39
CA GLY A 342 4.98 -7.86 -5.68
C GLY A 342 4.81 -9.31 -5.25
N ASP A 343 5.76 -9.82 -4.47
CA ASP A 343 5.75 -11.19 -3.96
C ASP A 343 5.09 -11.32 -2.56
N LEU A 344 4.60 -10.22 -1.97
CA LEU A 344 4.06 -10.21 -0.61
C LEU A 344 2.54 -10.02 -0.60
N ILE A 345 1.86 -10.86 0.18
CA ILE A 345 0.42 -10.79 0.41
C ILE A 345 0.16 -10.63 1.91
N TYR A 346 -0.61 -9.62 2.27
CA TYR A 346 -0.91 -9.27 3.65
C TYR A 346 -2.37 -9.55 3.98
N PHE A 347 -2.59 -10.20 5.12
CA PHE A 347 -3.90 -10.53 5.67
C PHE A 347 -4.09 -9.84 7.01
N TYR A 348 -5.24 -9.19 7.19
CA TYR A 348 -5.58 -8.44 8.40
C TYR A 348 -7.10 -8.39 8.58
N LYS A 349 -7.57 -7.97 9.76
CA LYS A 349 -9.00 -7.84 10.07
C LYS A 349 -9.32 -6.44 10.56
N ASP A 350 -10.58 -6.04 10.44
CA ASP A 350 -11.07 -4.78 11.02
C ASP A 350 -11.22 -4.90 12.56
N SER A 351 -11.25 -6.12 13.10
CA SER A 351 -11.45 -6.41 14.53
C SER A 351 -10.19 -6.38 15.38
N HIS A 352 -8.98 -6.42 14.80
CA HIS A 352 -7.74 -6.46 15.56
C HIS A 352 -6.54 -5.96 14.75
N THR A 353 -5.44 -5.64 15.43
CA THR A 353 -4.25 -5.03 14.80
C THR A 353 -3.15 -6.02 14.38
N LYS A 354 -3.40 -7.33 14.44
CA LYS A 354 -2.45 -8.32 13.92
C LYS A 354 -2.51 -8.40 12.39
N VAL A 355 -1.34 -8.47 11.77
CA VAL A 355 -1.17 -8.59 10.32
C VAL A 355 -0.29 -9.80 10.04
N LEU A 356 -0.79 -10.70 9.19
CA LEU A 356 -0.05 -11.86 8.68
C LEU A 356 0.48 -11.53 7.30
N VAL A 357 1.73 -11.91 7.00
CA VAL A 357 2.29 -11.82 5.65
C VAL A 357 2.57 -13.21 5.11
N CYS A 358 2.24 -13.41 3.85
CA CYS A 358 2.57 -14.55 3.01
C CYS A 358 3.59 -14.06 1.97
N ASP A 359 4.76 -14.70 1.95
CA ASP A 359 5.87 -14.38 1.05
C ASP A 359 6.02 -15.48 -0.01
N LEU A 360 5.68 -15.12 -1.24
CA LEU A 360 5.74 -15.98 -2.44
C LEU A 360 7.05 -15.80 -3.23
N SER A 361 8.05 -15.11 -2.67
CA SER A 361 9.34 -14.89 -3.34
C SER A 361 10.24 -16.13 -3.28
N LYS A 362 10.05 -16.97 -2.27
CA LYS A 362 10.86 -18.16 -1.98
C LYS A 362 10.30 -19.40 -2.68
N LYS A 363 11.12 -20.46 -2.79
CA LYS A 363 10.69 -21.76 -3.34
C LYS A 363 9.58 -22.39 -2.50
N GLN A 364 9.68 -22.24 -1.18
CA GLN A 364 8.64 -22.61 -0.23
C GLN A 364 8.06 -21.31 0.34
N THR A 365 6.74 -21.18 0.28
CA THR A 365 6.03 -20.02 0.79
C THR A 365 6.28 -19.87 2.29
N GLU A 366 6.64 -18.66 2.71
CA GLU A 366 6.82 -18.34 4.12
C GLU A 366 5.61 -17.54 4.63
N TRP A 367 5.14 -17.91 5.81
CA TRP A 367 4.08 -17.21 6.51
C TRP A 367 4.62 -16.70 7.85
N ARG A 368 4.39 -15.42 8.16
CA ARG A 368 4.85 -14.85 9.44
C ARG A 368 3.98 -13.70 9.91
N TRP A 369 3.91 -13.54 11.23
CA TRP A 369 3.26 -12.39 11.85
C TRP A 369 4.16 -11.15 11.78
N LEU A 370 3.56 -10.00 11.50
CA LEU A 370 4.24 -8.71 11.62
C LEU A 370 4.23 -8.22 13.08
N PRO A 371 5.12 -7.27 13.43
CA PRO A 371 4.98 -6.49 14.65
C PRO A 371 3.57 -5.89 14.76
N LYS A 372 3.08 -5.71 15.98
CA LYS A 372 1.72 -5.19 16.22
C LYS A 372 1.53 -3.85 15.51
N CYS A 373 0.50 -3.75 14.68
CA CYS A 373 0.17 -2.51 13.99
C CYS A 373 -0.26 -1.44 15.01
N PRO A 374 0.28 -0.22 14.92
CA PRO A 374 0.04 0.85 15.91
C PRO A 374 -1.32 1.54 15.76
N LEU A 375 -2.12 1.19 14.74
CA LEU A 375 -3.44 1.75 14.55
C LEU A 375 -4.31 1.54 15.80
N SER A 376 -4.85 2.63 16.34
CA SER A 376 -5.73 2.57 17.50
C SER A 376 -7.02 1.81 17.19
N THR A 377 -7.37 0.87 18.07
CA THR A 377 -8.57 0.03 17.96
C THR A 377 -9.86 0.83 18.08
N ASN A 378 -9.82 2.03 18.68
CA ASN A 378 -10.99 2.90 18.85
C ASN A 378 -11.53 3.46 17.53
N PHE A 379 -10.71 3.43 16.46
CA PHE A 379 -11.09 3.87 15.11
C PHE A 379 -11.52 2.72 14.19
N LEU A 380 -11.55 1.48 14.70
CA LEU A 380 -12.00 0.28 13.97
C LEU A 380 -13.51 0.22 13.75
N LYS A 381 -14.26 1.28 14.12
CA LYS A 381 -15.64 1.46 13.67
C LYS A 381 -15.77 1.51 12.14
N PHE A 382 -14.67 1.72 11.43
CA PHE A 382 -14.61 1.86 9.98
C PHE A 382 -13.59 0.88 9.39
N SER A 383 -13.90 0.32 8.22
CA SER A 383 -13.08 -0.70 7.58
C SER A 383 -11.67 -0.23 7.23
N ILE A 384 -10.64 -1.02 7.52
CA ILE A 384 -9.24 -0.72 7.23
C ILE A 384 -8.87 -1.08 5.79
N ARG A 385 -8.06 -0.24 5.16
CA ARG A 385 -7.47 -0.48 3.84
C ARG A 385 -5.94 -0.48 3.90
N GLY A 386 -5.34 -1.52 3.32
CA GLY A 386 -3.91 -1.62 3.04
C GLY A 386 -3.62 -1.23 1.60
N LEU A 387 -2.67 -0.32 1.41
CA LEU A 387 -2.16 0.18 0.13
C LEU A 387 -0.64 0.03 0.10
N PHE A 388 -0.05 0.11 -1.09
CA PHE A 388 1.39 -0.08 -1.26
C PHE A 388 2.06 1.19 -1.74
N LEU A 389 2.85 1.80 -0.87
CA LEU A 389 3.55 3.04 -1.14
C LEU A 389 5.04 2.76 -1.34
N ASP A 390 5.57 3.10 -2.50
CA ASP A 390 7.01 3.25 -2.68
C ASP A 390 7.39 4.68 -2.26
N PRO A 391 8.09 4.89 -1.14
CA PRO A 391 8.50 6.24 -0.73
C PRO A 391 9.50 6.83 -1.75
N MET A 392 9.08 7.88 -2.45
CA MET A 392 9.90 8.59 -3.45
C MET A 392 9.95 10.09 -3.15
N LEU A 393 11.12 10.71 -3.30
CA LEU A 393 11.34 12.12 -2.96
C LEU A 393 11.24 13.07 -4.17
N ASP A 394 11.29 12.54 -5.39
CA ASP A 394 11.21 13.29 -6.65
C ASP A 394 9.89 13.11 -7.40
N ALA A 395 8.98 12.26 -6.90
CA ALA A 395 7.68 12.05 -7.51
C ALA A 395 6.82 13.33 -7.42
N SER A 396 6.70 14.05 -8.55
CA SER A 396 5.87 15.25 -8.67
C SER A 396 4.38 14.90 -8.61
N VAL A 397 3.59 15.71 -7.91
CA VAL A 397 2.14 15.52 -7.82
C VAL A 397 1.42 16.06 -9.03
#